data_AF-A0A381VML4-F1
#
_entry.id   AF-A0A381VML4-F1
#
_cell.length_a   1.000
_cell.length_b   1.000
_cell.length_c   1.000
_cell.angle_alpha   90.00
_cell.angle_beta   90.00
_cell.angle_gamma   90.00
#
_symmetry.space_group_name_H-M   'P 1'
#
loop_
_entity.id
_entity.type
_entity.pdbx_description
1 polymer ?
#
loop_
_entity_poly.entity_id
_entity_poly.type
_entity_poly.pdbx_seq_one_letter_code
_entity_poly.pdbx_strand_id
1 'polypeptide(L)'
;MAVISIIGHKGGVGKTTLAINIAAAITKAIPSTRTEKPVCLFDLDLKLPTITGILNSHPQKTFFNLFEVLANRTYQVDFLQELYQILVPFQEYKARHIPKDNPRLLKSIAKYKNLNEELFNHSEFEFGDQIHELFLMRGDIERPSDLKKRVVTQLFKRIDINKVKNILREYEGSARPDIGEYISYIEEYGFAILGGEVPILGKKSHRQRINEPEFLALFLEFIQEVCEEFGHVILDTPAGGVNHLSSIMNSID
;
A
#
# COMPACT_ATOMS: atom_id res chain seq x y z
N MET A 1 3.79 -9.16 21.64
CA MET A 1 3.12 -9.78 20.47
C MET A 1 3.93 -10.99 20.05
N ALA A 2 3.29 -12.15 19.93
CA ALA A 2 3.91 -13.34 19.34
C ALA A 2 3.36 -13.56 17.92
N VAL A 3 4.24 -13.84 16.96
CA VAL A 3 3.86 -14.19 15.58
C VAL A 3 4.21 -15.65 15.33
N ILE A 4 3.23 -16.45 14.91
CA ILE A 4 3.36 -17.88 14.67
C ILE A 4 3.06 -18.15 13.20
N SER A 5 4.05 -18.55 12.43
CA SER A 5 3.87 -18.88 11.01
C SER A 5 3.72 -20.39 10.82
N ILE A 6 2.62 -20.81 10.19
CA ILE A 6 2.40 -22.21 9.82
C ILE A 6 2.83 -22.40 8.36
N ILE A 7 3.99 -23.04 8.16
CA ILE A 7 4.63 -23.21 6.86
C ILE A 7 4.64 -24.68 6.47
N GLY A 8 4.40 -24.95 5.18
CA GLY A 8 4.52 -26.29 4.61
C GLY A 8 4.82 -26.27 3.12
N HIS A 9 5.63 -27.22 2.68
CA HIS A 9 6.13 -27.31 1.30
C HIS A 9 5.11 -27.92 0.31
N LYS A 10 3.96 -28.44 0.79
CA LYS A 10 2.96 -29.12 -0.04
C LYS A 10 1.54 -28.63 0.26
N GLY A 11 0.71 -28.54 -0.77
CA GLY A 11 -0.73 -28.29 -0.63
C GLY A 11 -1.45 -29.47 0.02
N GLY A 12 -2.53 -29.19 0.77
CA GLY A 12 -3.37 -30.24 1.37
C GLY A 12 -2.79 -30.96 2.59
N VAL A 13 -1.67 -30.49 3.16
CA VAL A 13 -1.07 -31.08 4.38
C VAL A 13 -1.75 -30.67 5.69
N GLY A 14 -2.84 -29.90 5.62
CA GLY A 14 -3.60 -29.48 6.81
C GLY A 14 -3.09 -28.20 7.49
N LYS A 15 -2.33 -27.34 6.80
CA LYS A 15 -1.80 -26.07 7.36
C LYS A 15 -2.91 -25.17 7.90
N THR A 16 -3.91 -24.90 7.09
CA THR A 16 -5.09 -24.09 7.44
C THR A 16 -5.84 -24.69 8.62
N THR A 17 -6.06 -26.00 8.62
CA THR A 17 -6.69 -26.70 9.75
C THR A 17 -5.88 -26.53 11.03
N LEU A 18 -4.56 -26.68 10.97
CA LEU A 18 -3.67 -26.48 12.11
C LEU A 18 -3.67 -25.02 12.59
N ALA A 19 -3.62 -24.05 11.67
CA ALA A 19 -3.63 -22.62 11.98
C ALA A 19 -4.91 -22.22 12.73
N ILE A 20 -6.09 -22.64 12.24
CA ILE A 20 -7.38 -22.44 12.90
C ILE A 20 -7.39 -23.05 14.30
N ASN A 21 -6.92 -24.29 14.44
CA ASN A 21 -6.94 -24.98 15.73
C ASN A 21 -5.95 -24.37 16.74
N ILE A 22 -4.78 -23.90 16.30
CA ILE A 22 -3.85 -23.16 17.14
C ILE A 22 -4.48 -21.84 17.59
N ALA A 23 -5.16 -21.12 16.70
CA ALA A 23 -5.85 -19.87 17.06
C ALA A 23 -6.89 -20.10 18.16
N ALA A 24 -7.73 -21.12 17.97
CA ALA A 24 -8.73 -21.51 18.96
C ALA A 24 -8.10 -21.97 20.28
N ALA A 25 -7.02 -22.76 20.23
CA ALA A 25 -6.34 -23.27 21.43
C ALA A 25 -5.69 -22.14 22.24
N ILE A 26 -4.98 -21.22 21.59
CA ILE A 26 -4.37 -20.06 22.25
C ILE A 26 -5.46 -19.19 22.87
N THR A 27 -6.53 -18.90 22.11
CA THR A 27 -7.66 -18.10 22.60
C THR A 27 -8.27 -18.69 23.88
N LYS A 28 -8.43 -20.02 23.94
CA LYS A 28 -8.95 -20.72 25.13
C LYS A 28 -7.97 -20.75 26.31
N ALA A 29 -6.67 -20.74 26.03
CA ALA A 29 -5.62 -20.81 27.04
C ALA A 29 -5.34 -19.45 27.70
N ILE A 30 -5.66 -18.34 27.02
CA ILE A 30 -5.50 -16.98 27.55
C ILE A 30 -6.67 -16.68 28.52
N PRO A 31 -6.40 -16.29 29.78
CA PRO A 31 -7.44 -15.94 30.74
C PRO A 31 -8.35 -14.82 30.22
N SER A 32 -9.67 -15.01 30.35
CA SER A 32 -10.72 -14.17 29.77
C SER A 32 -10.93 -12.80 30.45
N THR A 33 -9.87 -12.15 30.92
CA THR A 33 -9.95 -10.72 31.21
C THR A 33 -9.96 -9.99 29.88
N ARG A 34 -11.15 -9.51 29.48
CA ARG A 34 -11.53 -8.81 28.23
C ARG A 34 -10.66 -7.60 27.82
N THR A 35 -9.50 -7.40 28.43
CA THR A 35 -8.56 -6.31 28.25
C THR A 35 -7.23 -6.75 27.62
N GLU A 36 -6.98 -8.05 27.44
CA GLU A 36 -5.79 -8.54 26.75
C GLU A 36 -6.10 -8.83 25.28
N LYS A 37 -5.28 -8.22 24.40
CA LYS A 37 -5.42 -8.19 22.95
C LYS A 37 -5.79 -9.56 22.34
N PRO A 38 -6.81 -9.65 21.47
CA PRO A 38 -7.27 -10.92 20.91
C PRO A 38 -6.19 -11.66 20.09
N VAL A 39 -6.48 -12.91 19.72
CA VAL A 39 -5.70 -13.65 18.71
C VAL A 39 -6.20 -13.25 17.33
N CYS A 40 -5.28 -13.03 16.38
CA CYS A 40 -5.61 -12.83 14.97
C CYS A 40 -5.10 -14.00 14.13
N LEU A 41 -5.97 -14.57 13.31
CA LEU A 41 -5.63 -15.55 12.28
C LEU A 41 -5.55 -14.84 10.93
N PHE A 42 -4.38 -14.91 10.32
CA PHE A 42 -4.08 -14.31 9.05
C PHE A 42 -4.13 -15.34 7.93
N ASP A 43 -5.10 -15.22 7.02
CA ASP A 43 -5.14 -16.00 5.77
C ASP A 43 -4.25 -15.34 4.70
N LEU A 44 -3.02 -15.83 4.54
CA LEU A 44 -2.10 -15.37 3.48
C LEU A 44 -2.17 -16.24 2.23
N ASP A 45 -3.08 -17.22 2.15
CA ASP A 45 -3.34 -17.96 0.90
C ASP A 45 -4.26 -17.12 0.00
N LEU A 46 -3.66 -16.10 -0.63
CA LEU A 46 -4.38 -15.13 -1.46
C LEU A 46 -5.06 -15.75 -2.68
N LYS A 47 -4.65 -16.94 -3.13
CA LYS A 47 -5.22 -17.58 -4.33
C LYS A 47 -6.56 -18.23 -4.07
N LEU A 48 -6.64 -18.96 -2.96
CA LEU A 48 -7.77 -19.79 -2.58
C LEU A 48 -7.93 -19.64 -1.06
N PRO A 49 -8.41 -18.49 -0.59
CA PRO A 49 -8.60 -18.29 0.84
C PRO A 49 -9.69 -19.24 1.30
N THR A 50 -9.28 -20.17 2.17
CA THR A 50 -10.16 -21.25 2.64
C THR A 50 -10.65 -21.00 4.05
N ILE A 51 -10.00 -20.12 4.82
CA ILE A 51 -10.35 -19.89 6.23
C ILE A 51 -11.76 -19.32 6.36
N THR A 52 -12.13 -18.33 5.55
CA THR A 52 -13.47 -17.72 5.59
C THR A 52 -14.56 -18.72 5.24
N GLY A 53 -14.32 -19.59 4.25
CA GLY A 53 -15.24 -20.67 3.89
C GLY A 53 -15.36 -21.75 4.98
N ILE A 54 -14.23 -22.18 5.56
CA ILE A 54 -14.20 -23.20 6.63
C ILE A 54 -14.94 -22.71 7.88
N LEU A 55 -14.77 -21.45 8.22
CA LEU A 55 -15.35 -20.83 9.42
C LEU A 55 -16.71 -20.18 9.17
N ASN A 56 -17.25 -20.30 7.94
CA ASN A 56 -18.47 -19.65 7.50
C ASN A 56 -18.52 -18.15 7.88
N SER A 57 -17.40 -17.46 7.70
CA SER A 57 -17.25 -16.04 8.02
C SER A 57 -17.36 -15.18 6.75
N HIS A 58 -17.93 -13.99 6.91
CA HIS A 58 -18.20 -13.06 5.81
C HIS A 58 -17.54 -11.70 6.11
N PRO A 59 -16.22 -11.55 5.86
CA PRO A 59 -15.53 -10.29 6.11
C PRO A 59 -16.11 -9.15 5.26
N GLN A 60 -16.21 -7.95 5.82
CA GLN A 60 -16.75 -6.78 5.12
C GLN A 60 -15.79 -6.26 4.03
N LYS A 61 -14.48 -6.29 4.32
CA LYS A 61 -13.41 -5.96 3.37
C LYS A 61 -12.39 -7.09 3.34
N THR A 62 -11.88 -7.39 2.14
CA THR A 62 -10.81 -8.35 1.94
C THR A 62 -9.51 -7.64 1.53
N PHE A 63 -8.46 -8.42 1.30
CA PHE A 63 -7.23 -7.91 0.73
C PHE A 63 -7.39 -7.27 -0.65
N PHE A 64 -8.42 -7.65 -1.41
CA PHE A 64 -8.76 -6.95 -2.64
C PHE A 64 -9.07 -5.48 -2.38
N ASN A 65 -9.95 -5.21 -1.42
CA ASN A 65 -10.31 -3.85 -1.05
C ASN A 65 -9.09 -3.08 -0.52
N LEU A 66 -8.24 -3.76 0.25
CA LEU A 66 -7.01 -3.16 0.75
C LEU A 66 -6.10 -2.74 -0.40
N PHE A 67 -5.85 -3.63 -1.36
CA PHE A 67 -4.98 -3.33 -2.50
C PHE A 67 -5.51 -2.17 -3.33
N GLU A 68 -6.82 -2.12 -3.58
CA GLU A 68 -7.44 -0.99 -4.28
C GLU A 68 -7.28 0.32 -3.51
N VAL A 69 -7.45 0.32 -2.18
CA VAL A 69 -7.23 1.51 -1.35
C VAL A 69 -5.76 1.93 -1.36
N LEU A 70 -4.83 0.99 -1.17
CA LEU A 70 -3.40 1.28 -1.14
C LEU A 70 -2.91 1.85 -2.48
N ALA A 71 -3.29 1.25 -3.61
CA ALA A 71 -2.83 1.68 -4.92
C ALA A 71 -3.51 2.97 -5.40
N ASN A 72 -4.84 3.04 -5.30
CA ASN A 72 -5.63 4.10 -5.94
C ASN A 72 -5.92 5.27 -4.99
N ARG A 73 -5.62 5.15 -3.69
CA ARG A 73 -5.76 6.27 -2.74
C ARG A 73 -4.46 6.55 -2.01
N THR A 74 -3.99 5.63 -1.17
CA THR A 74 -2.83 5.88 -0.29
C THR A 74 -1.62 6.33 -1.08
N TYR A 75 -1.22 5.52 -2.07
CA TYR A 75 -0.07 5.81 -2.91
C TYR A 75 -0.27 7.09 -3.73
N GLN A 76 -1.45 7.28 -4.34
CA GLN A 76 -1.69 8.47 -5.16
C GLN A 76 -1.56 9.76 -4.33
N VAL A 77 -2.10 9.77 -3.10
CA VAL A 77 -2.03 10.93 -2.20
C VAL A 77 -0.58 11.18 -1.77
N ASP A 78 0.14 10.14 -1.35
CA ASP A 78 1.56 10.25 -0.97
C ASP A 78 2.40 10.77 -2.14
N PHE A 79 2.20 10.21 -3.34
CA PHE A 79 2.86 10.66 -4.56
C PHE A 79 2.55 12.11 -4.89
N LEU A 80 1.28 12.53 -4.81
CA LEU A 80 0.88 13.93 -5.03
C LEU A 80 1.50 14.85 -3.99
N GLN A 81 1.68 14.40 -2.75
CA GLN A 81 2.32 15.18 -1.71
C GLN A 81 3.82 15.37 -2.01
N GLU A 82 4.51 14.32 -2.46
CA GLU A 82 5.90 14.43 -2.92
C GLU A 82 6.04 15.34 -4.13
N LEU A 83 5.14 15.18 -5.11
CA LEU A 83 5.08 16.01 -6.30
C LEU A 83 4.84 17.48 -5.92
N TYR A 84 3.92 17.77 -5.00
CA TYR A 84 3.69 19.13 -4.51
C TYR A 84 4.94 19.73 -3.87
N GLN A 85 5.67 18.94 -3.06
CA GLN A 85 6.96 19.36 -2.47
C GLN A 85 8.05 19.62 -3.51
N ILE A 86 7.97 19.01 -4.70
CA ILE A 86 8.87 19.26 -5.83
C ILE A 86 8.45 20.52 -6.59
N LEU A 87 7.17 20.62 -6.95
CA LEU A 87 6.64 21.66 -7.84
C LEU A 87 6.73 23.06 -7.22
N VAL A 88 6.50 23.19 -5.92
CA VAL A 88 6.51 24.50 -5.24
C VAL A 88 7.89 25.17 -5.32
N PRO A 89 9.01 24.54 -4.91
CA PRO A 89 10.35 25.11 -5.10
C PRO A 89 10.70 25.40 -6.57
N PHE A 90 10.23 24.57 -7.50
CA PHE A 90 10.47 24.81 -8.92
C PHE A 90 9.79 26.09 -9.37
N GLN A 91 8.53 26.33 -8.96
CA GLN A 91 7.82 27.57 -9.25
C GLN A 91 8.45 28.79 -8.57
N GLU A 92 8.81 28.70 -7.28
CA GLU A 92 9.48 29.78 -6.54
C GLU A 92 10.80 30.19 -7.23
N TYR A 93 11.60 29.23 -7.68
CA TYR A 93 12.84 29.52 -8.39
C TYR A 93 12.61 30.19 -9.75
N LYS A 94 11.60 29.73 -10.50
CA LYS A 94 11.22 30.33 -11.78
C LYS A 94 10.71 31.77 -11.61
N ALA A 95 9.98 32.03 -10.52
CA ALA A 95 9.53 33.36 -10.11
C ALA A 95 10.64 34.24 -9.54
N ARG A 96 11.88 33.72 -9.41
CA ARG A 96 13.04 34.39 -8.81
C ARG A 96 12.86 34.72 -7.31
N HIS A 97 11.97 34.01 -6.62
CA HIS A 97 11.78 34.16 -5.17
C HIS A 97 12.86 33.45 -4.35
N ILE A 98 13.49 32.41 -4.92
CA ILE A 98 14.61 31.70 -4.30
C ILE A 98 15.81 31.63 -5.26
N PRO A 99 17.05 31.60 -4.74
CA PRO A 99 18.25 31.51 -5.56
C PRO A 99 18.53 30.07 -6.06
N LYS A 100 19.45 29.92 -7.00
CA LYS A 100 19.75 28.63 -7.66
C LYS A 100 20.39 27.58 -6.73
N ASP A 101 21.07 28.03 -5.70
CA ASP A 101 21.78 27.25 -4.70
C ASP A 101 20.91 26.97 -3.45
N ASN A 102 19.63 27.33 -3.49
CA ASN A 102 18.71 27.07 -2.41
C ASN A 102 18.65 25.56 -2.08
N PRO A 103 18.92 25.14 -0.83
CA PRO A 103 18.93 23.72 -0.47
C PRO A 103 17.61 22.98 -0.73
N ARG A 104 16.47 23.65 -0.54
CA ARG A 104 15.14 23.08 -0.81
C ARG A 104 14.97 22.79 -2.29
N LEU A 105 15.41 23.70 -3.17
CA LEU A 105 15.38 23.51 -4.61
C LEU A 105 16.26 22.34 -5.06
N LEU A 106 17.50 22.26 -4.55
CA LEU A 106 18.43 21.17 -4.88
C LEU A 106 17.87 19.82 -4.43
N LYS A 107 17.28 19.76 -3.23
CA LYS A 107 16.59 18.57 -2.72
C LYS A 107 15.39 18.20 -3.61
N SER A 108 14.58 19.16 -4.05
CA SER A 108 13.46 18.90 -4.96
C SER A 108 13.90 18.38 -6.32
N ILE A 109 15.04 18.84 -6.87
CA ILE A 109 15.61 18.28 -8.11
C ILE A 109 16.04 16.82 -7.90
N ALA A 110 16.73 16.54 -6.78
CA ALA A 110 17.15 15.18 -6.46
C ALA A 110 15.94 14.24 -6.29
N LYS A 111 14.90 14.68 -5.56
CA LYS A 111 13.64 13.94 -5.42
C LYS A 111 12.99 13.70 -6.78
N TYR A 112 12.86 14.74 -7.60
CA TYR A 112 12.25 14.67 -8.92
C TYR A 112 12.90 13.64 -9.85
N LYS A 113 14.23 13.51 -9.81
CA LYS A 113 14.97 12.52 -10.61
C LYS A 113 14.71 11.08 -10.18
N ASN A 114 14.40 10.86 -8.91
CA ASN A 114 14.21 9.53 -8.33
C ASN A 114 12.74 9.21 -8.04
N LEU A 115 11.81 10.09 -8.44
CA LEU A 115 10.40 9.87 -8.24
C LEU A 115 9.98 8.65 -9.07
N ASN A 116 9.35 7.66 -8.44
CA ASN A 116 8.85 6.48 -9.14
C ASN A 116 7.41 6.74 -9.62
N GLU A 117 7.19 6.85 -10.93
CA GLU A 117 5.86 7.05 -11.50
C GLU A 117 5.08 5.76 -11.81
N GLU A 118 5.63 4.56 -11.56
CA GLU A 118 5.05 3.27 -11.99
C GLU A 118 3.65 3.02 -11.42
N LEU A 119 3.42 3.44 -10.18
CA LEU A 119 2.13 3.30 -9.50
C LEU A 119 1.23 4.53 -9.67
N PHE A 120 1.71 5.64 -10.22
CA PHE A 120 0.93 6.87 -10.35
C PHE A 120 -0.07 6.76 -11.51
N ASN A 121 -1.37 6.80 -11.19
CA ASN A 121 -2.42 6.78 -12.20
C ASN A 121 -2.76 8.21 -12.65
N HIS A 122 -1.91 8.78 -13.52
CA HIS A 122 -2.11 10.14 -14.01
C HIS A 122 -3.49 10.35 -14.68
N SER A 123 -4.10 9.33 -15.27
CA SER A 123 -5.40 9.47 -15.94
C SER A 123 -6.56 9.81 -15.00
N GLU A 124 -6.42 9.60 -13.69
CA GLU A 124 -7.43 9.97 -12.69
C GLU A 124 -7.40 11.46 -12.32
N PHE A 125 -6.34 12.18 -12.71
CA PHE A 125 -6.16 13.58 -12.34
C PHE A 125 -6.28 14.48 -13.57
N GLU A 126 -7.07 15.55 -13.48
CA GLU A 126 -7.19 16.52 -14.58
C GLU A 126 -5.86 17.16 -15.00
N PHE A 127 -4.90 17.23 -14.08
CA PHE A 127 -3.54 17.73 -14.33
C PHE A 127 -2.54 16.63 -14.73
N GLY A 128 -3.01 15.38 -14.80
CA GLY A 128 -2.17 14.20 -14.98
C GLY A 128 -1.33 14.24 -16.23
N ASP A 129 -1.88 14.72 -17.34
CA ASP A 129 -1.16 14.87 -18.62
C ASP A 129 0.03 15.82 -18.49
N GLN A 130 -0.12 16.93 -17.77
CA GLN A 130 0.99 17.88 -17.58
C GLN A 130 2.07 17.31 -16.65
N ILE A 131 1.68 16.47 -15.69
CA ILE A 131 2.63 15.76 -14.83
C ILE A 131 3.35 14.65 -15.59
N HIS A 132 2.65 13.92 -16.44
CA HIS A 132 3.26 12.94 -17.33
C HIS A 132 4.24 13.60 -18.30
N GLU A 133 3.85 14.72 -18.93
CA GLU A 133 4.73 15.52 -19.78
C GLU A 133 5.96 16.02 -19.00
N LEU A 134 5.80 16.39 -17.73
CA LEU A 134 6.92 16.75 -16.87
C LEU A 134 7.90 15.57 -16.77
N PHE A 135 7.43 14.37 -16.44
CA PHE A 135 8.29 13.18 -16.34
C PHE A 135 9.00 12.82 -17.64
N LEU A 136 8.37 13.02 -18.79
CA LEU A 136 9.05 12.85 -20.09
C LEU A 136 10.25 13.81 -20.25
N MET A 137 10.23 14.97 -19.59
CA MET A 137 11.33 15.94 -19.54
C MET A 137 12.33 15.67 -18.41
N ARG A 138 12.26 14.54 -17.69
CA ARG A 138 13.14 14.25 -16.54
C ARG A 138 14.62 14.31 -16.92
N GLY A 139 14.99 13.78 -18.07
CA GLY A 139 16.37 13.85 -18.59
C GLY A 139 16.83 15.28 -18.96
N ASP A 140 15.90 16.19 -19.22
CA ASP A 140 16.22 17.58 -19.58
C ASP A 140 16.41 18.49 -18.36
N ILE A 141 16.03 18.04 -17.16
CA ILE A 141 16.06 18.84 -15.92
C ILE A 141 17.12 18.25 -14.98
N GLU A 142 18.38 18.59 -15.21
CA GLU A 142 19.48 18.09 -14.41
C GLU A 142 19.88 19.03 -13.27
N ARG A 143 19.75 20.33 -13.50
CA ARG A 143 20.18 21.41 -12.61
C ARG A 143 19.15 22.54 -12.57
N PRO A 144 19.17 23.41 -11.54
CA PRO A 144 18.23 24.51 -11.38
C PRO A 144 18.03 25.37 -12.64
N SER A 145 19.11 25.69 -13.37
CA SER A 145 19.02 26.51 -14.59
C SER A 145 18.14 25.90 -15.68
N ASP A 146 18.01 24.57 -15.74
CA ASP A 146 17.21 23.89 -16.76
C ASP A 146 15.72 24.13 -16.60
N LEU A 147 15.28 24.43 -15.36
CA LEU A 147 13.90 24.87 -15.10
C LEU A 147 13.55 26.17 -15.84
N LYS A 148 14.54 26.96 -16.29
CA LYS A 148 14.32 28.19 -17.08
C LYS A 148 14.29 27.94 -18.59
N LYS A 149 14.54 26.70 -19.06
CA LYS A 149 14.37 26.34 -20.48
C LYS A 149 12.95 26.69 -20.93
N ARG A 150 12.80 27.12 -22.19
CA ARG A 150 11.53 27.60 -22.75
C ARG A 150 10.42 26.54 -22.65
N VAL A 151 10.74 25.30 -23.03
CA VAL A 151 9.80 24.17 -23.04
C VAL A 151 9.29 23.88 -21.64
N VAL A 152 10.19 23.73 -20.65
CA VAL A 152 9.83 23.56 -19.24
C VAL A 152 9.01 24.74 -18.73
N THR A 153 9.32 25.98 -19.16
CA THR A 153 8.54 27.15 -18.77
C THR A 153 7.13 27.18 -19.34
N GLN A 154 6.92 26.68 -20.54
CA GLN A 154 5.58 26.55 -21.11
C GLN A 154 4.76 25.48 -20.39
N LEU A 155 5.38 24.36 -20.03
CA LEU A 155 4.73 23.32 -19.23
C LEU A 155 4.29 23.85 -17.85
N PHE A 156 5.18 24.50 -17.11
CA PHE A 156 4.88 25.03 -15.78
C PHE A 156 3.81 26.13 -15.75
N LYS A 157 3.50 26.78 -16.88
CA LYS A 157 2.35 27.69 -16.99
C LYS A 157 1.01 26.96 -17.06
N ARG A 158 1.01 25.69 -17.49
CA ARG A 158 -0.18 24.83 -17.58
C ARG A 158 -0.39 24.00 -16.31
N ILE A 159 0.66 23.77 -15.52
CA ILE A 159 0.55 23.09 -14.22
C ILE A 159 -0.10 24.01 -13.19
N ASP A 160 -1.32 23.69 -12.80
CA ASP A 160 -2.03 24.38 -11.71
C ASP A 160 -1.74 23.70 -10.36
N ILE A 161 -0.82 24.29 -9.60
CA ILE A 161 -0.45 23.79 -8.26
C ILE A 161 -1.63 23.86 -7.28
N ASN A 162 -2.58 24.79 -7.45
CA ASN A 162 -3.73 24.87 -6.55
C ASN A 162 -4.65 23.67 -6.72
N LYS A 163 -4.78 23.11 -7.94
CA LYS A 163 -5.50 21.85 -8.15
C LYS A 163 -4.87 20.70 -7.37
N VAL A 164 -3.55 20.52 -7.47
CA VAL A 164 -2.81 19.50 -6.69
C VAL A 164 -3.07 19.68 -5.19
N LYS A 165 -2.99 20.92 -4.69
CA LYS A 165 -3.25 21.25 -3.29
C LYS A 165 -4.69 20.94 -2.85
N ASN A 166 -5.67 21.22 -3.70
CA ASN A 166 -7.08 20.97 -3.39
C ASN A 166 -7.36 19.48 -3.29
N ILE A 167 -6.83 18.67 -4.21
CA ILE A 167 -6.93 17.21 -4.14
C ILE A 167 -6.30 16.70 -2.83
N LEU A 168 -5.10 17.17 -2.48
CA LEU A 168 -4.47 16.77 -1.20
C LEU A 168 -5.32 17.09 0.03
N ARG A 169 -6.11 18.18 -0.01
CA ARG A 169 -7.06 18.54 1.07
C ARG A 169 -8.30 17.67 1.06
N GLU A 170 -8.81 17.30 -0.10
CA GLU A 170 -9.99 16.44 -0.23
C GLU A 170 -9.75 15.03 0.33
N TYR A 171 -8.53 14.52 0.20
CA TYR A 171 -8.13 13.22 0.72
C TYR A 171 -7.57 13.25 2.15
N GLU A 172 -7.53 14.42 2.78
CA GLU A 172 -7.02 14.59 4.14
C GLU A 172 -7.90 13.80 5.14
N GLY A 173 -7.31 12.81 5.81
CA GLY A 173 -8.00 11.97 6.80
C GLY A 173 -8.70 10.71 6.26
N SER A 174 -8.74 10.49 4.93
CA SER A 174 -9.32 9.27 4.34
C SER A 174 -8.39 8.55 3.34
N ALA A 175 -7.13 8.99 3.28
CA ALA A 175 -6.14 8.41 2.37
C ALA A 175 -5.66 7.03 2.82
N ARG A 176 -5.67 6.75 4.13
CA ARG A 176 -5.18 5.50 4.72
C ARG A 176 -6.35 4.56 5.04
N PRO A 177 -6.17 3.24 4.88
CA PRO A 177 -7.19 2.25 5.25
C PRO A 177 -7.44 2.24 6.76
N ASP A 178 -8.69 2.08 7.19
CA ASP A 178 -9.03 1.82 8.59
C ASP A 178 -8.94 0.31 8.86
N ILE A 179 -8.01 -0.09 9.72
CA ILE A 179 -7.75 -1.47 10.13
C ILE A 179 -9.02 -2.18 10.62
N GLY A 180 -9.88 -1.46 11.36
CA GLY A 180 -11.11 -2.03 11.93
C GLY A 180 -12.08 -2.56 10.87
N GLU A 181 -12.04 -2.02 9.65
CA GLU A 181 -12.89 -2.47 8.54
C GLU A 181 -12.43 -3.79 7.91
N TYR A 182 -11.18 -4.19 8.11
CA TYR A 182 -10.59 -5.40 7.55
C TYR A 182 -10.53 -6.56 8.56
N ILE A 183 -10.70 -6.27 9.85
CA ILE A 183 -10.70 -7.27 10.92
C ILE A 183 -12.11 -7.84 11.06
N SER A 184 -12.24 -9.15 10.94
CA SER A 184 -13.50 -9.87 11.19
C SER A 184 -13.42 -10.69 12.47
N TYR A 185 -14.15 -10.30 13.51
CA TYR A 185 -14.18 -11.04 14.77
C TYR A 185 -15.19 -12.19 14.71
N ILE A 186 -14.76 -13.41 15.03
CA ILE A 186 -15.67 -14.55 15.14
C ILE A 186 -15.95 -14.85 16.60
N GLU A 187 -17.11 -14.39 17.07
CA GLU A 187 -17.53 -14.55 18.48
C GLU A 187 -17.54 -16.00 18.94
N GLU A 188 -17.94 -16.94 18.08
CA GLU A 188 -17.99 -18.38 18.39
C GLU A 188 -16.62 -18.94 18.79
N TYR A 189 -15.55 -18.45 18.17
CA TYR A 189 -14.19 -18.95 18.37
C TYR A 189 -13.30 -18.01 19.19
N GLY A 190 -13.73 -16.77 19.41
CA GLY A 190 -13.06 -15.78 20.25
C GLY A 190 -11.78 -15.17 19.64
N PHE A 191 -11.53 -15.39 18.34
CA PHE A 191 -10.40 -14.82 17.62
C PHE A 191 -10.88 -14.00 16.41
N ALA A 192 -10.02 -13.12 15.93
CA ALA A 192 -10.24 -12.35 14.73
C ALA A 192 -9.59 -13.01 13.50
N ILE A 193 -10.15 -12.72 12.33
CA ILE A 193 -9.56 -13.05 11.04
C ILE A 193 -9.16 -11.76 10.35
N LEU A 194 -7.99 -11.77 9.75
CA LEU A 194 -7.61 -10.84 8.70
C LEU A 194 -7.28 -11.65 7.43
N GLY A 195 -7.78 -11.19 6.30
CA GLY A 195 -7.61 -11.88 5.01
C GLY A 195 -8.91 -12.44 4.45
N GLY A 196 -8.84 -12.91 3.20
CA GLY A 196 -9.99 -13.32 2.39
C GLY A 196 -9.70 -13.20 0.89
N GLU A 197 -10.72 -13.40 0.06
CA GLU A 197 -10.60 -13.46 -1.41
C GLU A 197 -9.82 -12.27 -1.97
N VAL A 198 -8.65 -12.56 -2.54
CA VAL A 198 -8.08 -11.74 -3.60
C VAL A 198 -8.64 -12.33 -4.88
N PRO A 199 -9.63 -11.69 -5.55
CA PRO A 199 -10.07 -12.18 -6.83
C PRO A 199 -8.84 -12.20 -7.72
N ILE A 200 -8.66 -13.33 -8.43
CA ILE A 200 -7.58 -13.54 -9.39
C ILE A 200 -7.43 -12.24 -10.18
N LEU A 201 -6.35 -11.50 -9.93
CA LEU A 201 -6.09 -10.21 -10.56
C LEU A 201 -5.70 -10.49 -12.01
N GLY A 202 -6.69 -10.79 -12.85
CA GLY A 202 -6.56 -11.27 -14.22
C GLY A 202 -5.97 -10.26 -15.22
N LYS A 203 -5.30 -9.21 -14.73
CA LYS A 203 -4.61 -8.22 -15.57
C LYS A 203 -3.15 -8.13 -15.16
N LYS A 204 -2.26 -8.37 -16.12
CA LYS A 204 -0.79 -8.27 -15.98
C LYS A 204 -0.36 -6.96 -15.29
N SER A 205 -1.07 -5.86 -15.53
CA SER A 205 -0.81 -4.55 -14.93
C SER A 205 -1.14 -4.45 -13.44
N HIS A 206 -2.10 -5.22 -12.92
CA HIS A 206 -2.32 -5.30 -11.47
C HIS A 206 -1.20 -6.09 -10.79
N ARG A 207 -0.75 -7.18 -11.42
CA ARG A 207 0.38 -7.97 -10.92
C ARG A 207 1.69 -7.18 -10.88
N GLN A 208 1.93 -6.32 -11.87
CA GLN A 208 3.10 -5.42 -11.83
C GLN A 208 2.99 -4.46 -10.65
N ARG A 209 1.85 -3.77 -10.51
CA ARG A 209 1.63 -2.78 -9.44
C ARG A 209 1.79 -3.35 -8.02
N ILE A 210 1.23 -4.52 -7.73
CA ILE A 210 1.35 -5.12 -6.38
C ILE A 210 2.78 -5.58 -6.03
N ASN A 211 3.63 -5.77 -7.05
CA ASN A 211 5.02 -6.16 -6.85
C ASN A 211 5.96 -4.96 -6.71
N GLU A 212 5.46 -3.74 -6.90
CA GLU A 212 6.31 -2.56 -6.74
C GLU A 212 6.75 -2.40 -5.27
N PRO A 213 8.04 -2.11 -5.01
CA PRO A 213 8.58 -2.00 -3.66
C PRO A 213 7.79 -1.03 -2.77
N GLU A 214 7.34 0.09 -3.32
CA GLU A 214 6.57 1.12 -2.62
C GLU A 214 5.18 0.62 -2.23
N PHE A 215 4.52 -0.15 -3.10
CA PHE A 215 3.25 -0.79 -2.76
C PHE A 215 3.43 -1.83 -1.65
N LEU A 216 4.47 -2.66 -1.77
CA LEU A 216 4.79 -3.66 -0.76
C LEU A 216 5.09 -3.00 0.60
N ALA A 217 5.78 -1.86 0.61
CA ALA A 217 6.03 -1.12 1.84
C ALA A 217 4.72 -0.64 2.51
N LEU A 218 3.80 -0.07 1.74
CA LEU A 218 2.48 0.34 2.25
C LEU A 218 1.66 -0.84 2.79
N PHE A 219 1.73 -1.98 2.10
CA PHE A 219 1.07 -3.19 2.57
C PHE A 219 1.70 -3.69 3.88
N LEU A 220 3.03 -3.76 3.97
CA LEU A 220 3.72 -4.19 5.19
C LEU A 220 3.47 -3.26 6.38
N GLU A 221 3.39 -1.94 6.13
CA GLU A 221 2.99 -0.94 7.13
C GLU A 221 1.61 -1.27 7.71
N PHE A 222 0.60 -1.49 6.85
CA PHE A 222 -0.73 -1.89 7.30
C PHE A 222 -0.73 -3.19 8.11
N ILE A 223 0.01 -4.21 7.65
CA ILE A 223 0.13 -5.49 8.34
C ILE A 223 0.75 -5.31 9.73
N GLN A 224 1.76 -4.46 9.84
CA GLN A 224 2.40 -4.17 11.12
C GLN A 224 1.42 -3.51 12.08
N GLU A 225 0.67 -2.49 11.64
CA GLU A 225 -0.32 -1.82 12.46
C GLU A 225 -1.40 -2.80 12.96
N VAL A 226 -1.90 -3.68 12.08
CA VAL A 226 -2.81 -4.77 12.48
C VAL A 226 -2.16 -5.59 13.59
N CYS A 227 -0.93 -6.07 13.36
CA CYS A 227 -0.25 -6.96 14.30
C CYS A 227 -0.10 -6.31 15.69
N GLU A 228 0.09 -5.00 15.75
CA GLU A 228 0.15 -4.23 17.00
C GLU A 228 -1.17 -4.24 17.79
N GLU A 229 -2.33 -4.46 17.16
CA GLU A 229 -3.63 -4.60 17.83
C GLU A 229 -3.82 -5.95 18.54
N PHE A 230 -3.00 -6.96 18.22
CA PHE A 230 -3.18 -8.33 18.70
C PHE A 230 -2.07 -8.82 19.64
N GLY A 231 -2.44 -9.70 20.57
CA GLY A 231 -1.47 -10.32 21.49
C GLY A 231 -0.67 -11.43 20.78
N HIS A 232 -1.38 -12.14 19.89
CA HIS A 232 -0.88 -13.24 19.10
C HIS A 232 -1.41 -13.13 17.67
N VAL A 233 -0.52 -13.35 16.69
CA VAL A 233 -0.86 -13.39 15.28
C VAL A 233 -0.42 -14.74 14.72
N ILE A 234 -1.32 -15.44 14.05
CA ILE A 234 -1.07 -16.73 13.41
C ILE A 234 -1.14 -16.53 11.92
N LEU A 235 -0.07 -16.84 11.20
CA LEU A 235 -0.02 -16.73 9.75
C LEU A 235 -0.25 -18.10 9.12
N ASP A 236 -1.38 -18.28 8.44
CA ASP A 236 -1.59 -19.39 7.52
C ASP A 236 -0.97 -19.04 6.17
N THR A 237 0.09 -19.75 5.80
CA THR A 237 0.86 -19.45 4.59
C THR A 237 0.45 -20.34 3.42
N PRO A 238 0.59 -19.90 2.16
CA PRO A 238 0.33 -20.75 1.01
C PRO A 238 1.35 -21.91 0.91
N ALA A 239 1.02 -22.91 0.10
CA ALA A 239 1.93 -24.03 -0.17
C ALA A 239 3.17 -23.60 -0.99
N GLY A 240 4.33 -24.18 -0.68
CA GLY A 240 5.55 -24.00 -1.49
C GLY A 240 6.63 -23.11 -0.88
N GLY A 241 6.42 -22.62 0.35
CA GLY A 241 7.39 -21.76 1.05
C GLY A 241 7.26 -20.30 0.61
N VAL A 242 7.11 -19.41 1.59
CA VAL A 242 7.07 -17.97 1.37
C VAL A 242 8.51 -17.49 1.20
N ASN A 243 9.03 -17.46 -0.03
CA ASN A 243 10.35 -16.86 -0.27
C ASN A 243 10.28 -15.31 -0.24
N HIS A 244 9.10 -14.73 -0.49
CA HIS A 244 8.72 -13.33 -0.29
C HIS A 244 7.19 -13.19 -0.36
N LEU A 245 6.59 -12.13 0.20
CA LEU A 245 5.20 -11.78 -0.08
C LEU A 245 4.95 -11.60 -1.60
N SER A 246 5.95 -11.06 -2.31
CA SER A 246 5.98 -11.03 -3.78
C SER A 246 6.02 -12.42 -4.40
N SER A 247 6.60 -13.45 -3.75
CA SER A 247 6.53 -14.84 -4.23
C SER A 247 5.13 -15.43 -4.08
N ILE A 248 4.39 -15.08 -3.01
CA ILE A 248 2.96 -15.44 -2.85
C ILE A 248 2.15 -14.81 -3.98
N MET A 249 2.35 -13.51 -4.23
CA MET A 249 1.64 -12.75 -5.27
C MET A 249 2.03 -13.15 -6.70
N ASN A 250 3.29 -13.52 -6.95
CA ASN A 250 3.77 -14.01 -8.25
C ASN A 250 3.41 -15.47 -8.50
N SER A 251 3.13 -16.25 -7.44
CA SER A 251 2.75 -17.63 -7.63
C SER A 251 1.36 -17.79 -8.22
N ILE A 252 0.48 -16.76 -8.22
CA ILE A 252 -0.94 -16.73 -8.68
C ILE A 252 -1.12 -16.96 -10.20
N ASP A 253 -0.35 -17.87 -10.77
CA ASP A 253 -0.74 -18.66 -11.94
C ASP A 253 -1.57 -19.89 -11.51
#